data_AF-A0A6J7T993-F1
#
_entry.id   AF-A0A6J7T993-F1
#
_cell.length_a   1.000
_cell.length_b   1.000
_cell.length_c   1.000
_cell.angle_alpha   90.00
_cell.angle_beta   90.00
_cell.angle_gamma   90.00
#
_symmetry.space_group_name_H-M   'P 1'
#
loop_
_entity.id
_entity.type
_entity.pdbx_description
1 polymer ?
#
loop_
_entity_poly.entity_id
_entity_poly.type
_entity_poly.pdbx_seq_one_letter_code
_entity_poly.pdbx_strand_id
1 'polypeptide(L)'
;MLVLVVMISHMTTDSEQALEVLRTVWQGQPSLAPDLELDEDCNPNKSCKNMKEVTFDGFAEPGQDLGTAWREKLAREGKLNTSGGSIRDLILGSIQPK
;
A
#
# COMPACT_ATOMS: atom_id res chain seq x y z
N MET A 1 -31.70 18.76 -2.49
CA MET A 1 -31.70 17.33 -2.86
C MET A 1 -31.10 17.09 -4.24
N LEU A 2 -31.53 17.76 -5.32
CA LEU A 2 -31.05 17.53 -6.69
C LEU A 2 -29.52 17.66 -6.86
N VAL A 3 -28.91 18.70 -6.25
CA VAL A 3 -27.45 18.95 -6.32
C VAL A 3 -26.64 17.82 -5.67
N LEU A 4 -27.14 17.25 -4.57
CA LEU A 4 -26.47 16.15 -3.86
C LEU A 4 -26.47 14.86 -4.69
N VAL A 5 -27.58 14.58 -5.38
CA VAL A 5 -27.71 13.40 -6.26
C VAL A 5 -26.75 13.51 -7.45
N VAL A 6 -26.63 14.70 -8.06
CA VAL A 6 -25.70 14.94 -9.18
C VAL A 6 -24.24 14.79 -8.73
N MET A 7 -23.88 15.32 -7.55
CA MET A 7 -22.53 15.18 -6.99
C MET A 7 -22.18 13.72 -6.70
N ILE A 8 -23.13 12.96 -6.15
CA ILE A 8 -22.95 11.52 -5.88
C ILE A 8 -22.77 10.75 -7.20
N SER A 9 -23.61 11.01 -8.21
CA SER A 9 -23.48 10.40 -9.54
C SER A 9 -22.12 10.67 -10.19
N HIS A 10 -21.62 11.91 -10.09
CA HIS A 10 -20.31 12.30 -10.61
C HIS A 10 -19.17 11.56 -9.87
N MET A 11 -19.22 11.52 -8.54
CA MET A 11 -18.22 10.82 -7.73
C MET A 11 -18.19 9.31 -7.99
N THR A 12 -19.34 8.66 -8.18
CA THR A 12 -19.38 7.25 -8.61
C THR A 12 -18.73 7.05 -9.98
N THR A 13 -19.01 7.95 -10.93
CA THR A 13 -18.45 7.85 -12.30
C THR A 13 -16.94 8.05 -12.32
N ASP A 14 -16.42 8.96 -11.49
CA ASP A 14 -14.97 9.18 -11.34
C ASP A 14 -14.30 7.97 -10.66
N SER A 15 -14.96 7.36 -9.68
CA SER A 15 -14.42 6.19 -8.97
C SER A 15 -14.34 4.94 -9.87
N GLU A 16 -15.33 4.74 -10.74
CA GLU A 16 -15.34 3.63 -11.70
C GLU A 16 -14.26 3.80 -12.77
N GLN A 17 -14.05 5.03 -13.26
CA GLN A 17 -12.95 5.35 -14.17
C GLN A 17 -11.58 5.14 -13.52
N ALA A 18 -11.41 5.57 -12.26
CA ALA A 18 -10.16 5.35 -11.53
C ALA A 18 -9.86 3.86 -11.33
N LEU A 19 -10.88 3.06 -10.99
CA LEU A 19 -10.73 1.61 -10.87
C LEU A 19 -10.38 0.95 -12.20
N GLU A 20 -10.92 1.42 -13.31
CA GLU A 20 -10.61 0.88 -14.64
C GLU A 20 -9.17 1.17 -15.05
N VAL A 21 -8.67 2.39 -14.79
CA VAL A 21 -7.27 2.73 -14.98
C VAL A 21 -6.38 1.83 -14.11
N LEU A 22 -6.71 1.66 -12.83
CA LEU A 22 -5.93 0.80 -11.92
C LEU A 22 -5.92 -0.67 -12.37
N ARG A 23 -7.04 -1.21 -12.82
CA ARG A 23 -7.11 -2.58 -13.38
C ARG A 23 -6.26 -2.70 -14.64
N THR A 24 -6.32 -1.70 -15.51
CA THR A 24 -5.56 -1.67 -16.75
C THR A 24 -4.05 -1.61 -16.50
N VAL A 25 -3.62 -0.78 -15.53
CA VAL A 25 -2.22 -0.73 -15.07
C VAL A 25 -1.81 -2.08 -14.47
N TRP A 26 -2.67 -2.69 -13.65
CA TRP A 26 -2.38 -3.96 -12.99
C TRP A 26 -2.33 -5.17 -13.95
N GLN A 27 -3.18 -5.18 -14.98
CA GLN A 27 -3.18 -6.21 -16.02
C GLN A 27 -1.99 -6.08 -16.99
N GLY A 28 -1.23 -4.97 -16.92
CA GLY A 28 0.00 -4.78 -17.66
C GLY A 28 -0.23 -4.71 -19.16
N GLN A 29 -0.99 -3.71 -19.64
CA GLN A 29 -1.07 -3.43 -21.07
C GLN A 29 0.25 -2.81 -21.57
N PRO A 30 1.05 -3.51 -22.40
CA PRO A 30 2.36 -3.03 -22.86
C PRO A 30 2.25 -1.75 -23.70
N SER A 31 1.10 -1.52 -24.33
CA SER A 31 0.83 -0.36 -25.18
C SER A 31 0.58 0.95 -24.42
N LEU A 32 0.23 0.88 -23.13
CA LEU A 32 0.01 2.07 -22.29
C LEU A 32 1.27 2.58 -21.60
N ALA A 33 2.36 1.84 -21.76
CA ALA A 33 3.63 2.22 -21.20
C ALA A 33 4.80 1.84 -22.13
N PRO A 34 4.90 2.49 -23.30
CA PRO A 34 6.06 2.33 -24.18
C PRO A 34 7.37 2.81 -23.52
N ASP A 35 7.28 3.56 -22.41
CA ASP A 35 8.39 4.00 -21.55
C ASP A 35 8.51 3.18 -20.24
N LEU A 36 7.60 2.21 -19.98
CA LEU A 36 7.92 1.10 -19.07
C LEU A 36 8.72 0.05 -19.85
N GLU A 37 9.83 0.49 -20.45
CA GLU A 37 11.01 -0.36 -20.43
C GLU A 37 11.18 -0.68 -18.95
N LEU A 38 10.87 -1.93 -18.55
CA LEU A 38 11.24 -2.41 -17.23
C LEU A 38 12.70 -2.00 -17.07
N ASP A 39 12.97 -1.13 -16.10
CA ASP A 39 14.26 -0.51 -15.84
C ASP A 39 15.38 -1.52 -16.12
N GLU A 40 16.55 -1.09 -16.60
CA GLU A 40 17.72 -1.97 -16.77
C GLU A 40 18.04 -2.77 -15.48
N ASP A 41 17.52 -2.30 -14.34
CA ASP A 41 17.42 -2.97 -13.05
C ASP A 41 16.59 -4.27 -12.99
N CYS A 42 15.68 -4.50 -13.94
CA CYS A 42 14.87 -5.70 -14.14
C CYS A 42 15.45 -6.66 -15.21
N ASN A 43 16.73 -6.53 -15.55
CA ASN A 43 17.43 -7.48 -16.42
C ASN A 43 17.65 -8.84 -15.70
N PRO A 44 17.22 -9.99 -16.27
CA PRO A 44 17.43 -11.31 -15.67
C PRO A 44 18.91 -11.70 -15.52
N ASN A 45 19.83 -10.99 -16.18
CA ASN A 45 21.28 -11.18 -16.08
C ASN A 45 21.95 -10.27 -15.04
N LYS A 46 21.20 -9.42 -14.33
CA LYS A 46 21.76 -8.60 -13.27
C LYS A 46 22.07 -9.47 -12.07
N SER A 47 23.28 -9.36 -11.52
CA SER A 47 23.60 -9.94 -10.22
C SER A 47 22.73 -9.27 -9.16
N CYS A 48 21.59 -9.88 -8.81
CA CYS A 48 20.80 -9.48 -7.65
C CYS A 48 21.75 -9.46 -6.44
N LYS A 49 22.03 -8.26 -5.91
CA LYS A 49 22.84 -8.16 -4.70
C LYS A 49 22.13 -8.97 -3.63
N ASN A 50 22.82 -9.96 -3.10
CA ASN A 50 22.25 -10.86 -2.11
C ASN A 50 21.80 -10.03 -0.90
N MET A 51 20.48 -10.00 -0.65
CA MET A 51 19.86 -9.20 0.41
C MET A 51 20.01 -9.81 1.80
N LYS A 52 20.79 -10.89 1.97
CA LYS A 52 20.94 -11.59 3.26
C LYS A 52 21.40 -10.69 4.42
N GLU A 53 22.10 -9.60 4.11
CA GLU A 53 22.60 -8.64 5.10
C GLU A 53 21.68 -7.41 5.26
N VAL A 54 20.53 -7.37 4.57
CA VAL A 54 19.55 -6.29 4.72
C VAL A 54 18.61 -6.67 5.85
N THR A 55 18.88 -6.14 7.04
CA THR A 55 18.14 -6.41 8.27
C THR A 55 17.59 -5.11 8.87
N PHE A 56 16.81 -5.23 9.95
CA PHE A 56 16.40 -4.10 10.79
C PHE A 56 17.30 -3.95 12.02
N ASP A 57 18.52 -4.49 11.98
CA ASP A 57 19.44 -4.41 13.12
C ASP A 57 19.76 -2.96 13.45
N GLY A 58 19.79 -2.64 14.74
CA GLY A 58 19.97 -1.28 15.25
C GLY A 58 18.74 -0.38 15.11
N PHE A 59 17.62 -0.86 14.55
CA PHE A 59 16.36 -0.10 14.56
C PHE A 59 15.70 -0.11 15.94
N ALA A 60 15.76 -1.26 16.63
CA ALA A 60 15.29 -1.41 18.00
C ALA A 60 16.49 -1.38 18.97
N GLU A 61 16.27 -0.83 20.17
CA GLU A 61 17.24 -0.89 21.25
C GLU A 61 17.56 -2.35 21.65
N PRO A 62 18.74 -2.65 22.20
CA PRO A 62 19.10 -3.99 22.64
C PRO A 62 18.06 -4.59 23.60
N GLY A 63 17.46 -5.73 23.21
CA GLY A 63 16.43 -6.41 23.99
C GLY A 63 14.99 -5.90 23.76
N GLN A 64 14.80 -4.85 22.95
CA GLN A 64 13.48 -4.37 22.58
C GLN A 64 12.92 -5.14 21.38
N ASP A 65 11.63 -5.46 21.43
CA ASP A 65 10.89 -6.03 20.31
C ASP A 65 10.80 -5.05 19.13
N LEU A 66 11.07 -5.54 17.93
CA LEU A 66 11.06 -4.75 16.69
C LEU A 66 9.69 -4.13 16.41
N GLY A 67 8.60 -4.85 16.71
CA GLY A 67 7.24 -4.35 16.54
C GLY A 67 6.94 -3.15 17.44
N THR A 68 7.49 -3.15 18.64
CA THR A 68 7.36 -2.04 19.60
C THR A 68 8.10 -0.80 19.12
N ALA A 69 9.36 -0.95 18.68
CA ALA A 69 10.13 0.14 18.10
C ALA A 69 9.41 0.80 16.90
N TRP A 70 8.77 0.00 16.06
CA TRP A 70 7.98 0.50 14.93
C TRP A 70 6.75 1.30 15.37
N ARG A 71 5.99 0.81 16.36
CA ARG A 71 4.83 1.54 16.89
C ARG A 71 5.23 2.87 17.51
N GLU A 72 6.34 2.91 18.25
CA GLU A 72 6.87 4.14 18.82
C GLU A 72 7.30 5.14 17.76
N LYS A 73 7.99 4.67 16.71
CA LYS A 73 8.35 5.52 15.56
C LYS A 73 7.12 6.09 14.88
N LEU A 74 6.11 5.26 14.60
CA LEU A 74 4.86 5.70 13.98
C LEU A 74 4.11 6.71 14.85
N ALA A 75 4.10 6.51 16.17
CA ALA A 75 3.49 7.45 17.10
C ALA A 75 4.21 8.81 17.05
N ARG A 76 5.55 8.81 17.12
CA ARG A 76 6.39 10.01 17.03
C ARG A 76 6.22 10.76 15.71
N GLU A 77 6.01 10.05 14.61
CA GLU A 77 5.77 10.64 13.29
C GLU A 77 4.30 11.04 13.06
N GLY A 78 3.39 10.79 14.01
CA GLY A 78 1.96 11.06 13.85
C GLY A 78 1.25 10.15 12.84
N LYS A 79 1.87 9.02 12.49
CA LYS A 79 1.37 8.03 11.51
C LYS A 79 0.69 6.84 12.16
N LEU A 80 0.78 6.72 13.49
CA LEU A 80 0.12 5.65 14.21
C LEU A 80 -1.39 5.93 14.27
N ASN A 81 -2.17 5.14 13.55
CA ASN A 81 -3.62 5.13 13.70
C ASN A 81 -4.02 4.21 14.87
N THR A 82 -4.37 4.81 16.02
CA THR A 82 -4.82 4.07 17.22
C THR A 82 -6.27 3.60 17.11
N SER A 83 -7.04 4.16 16.17
CA SER A 83 -8.42 3.80 15.89
C SER A 83 -8.54 2.71 14.81
N GLY A 84 -7.42 2.37 14.16
CA GLY A 84 -7.36 1.38 13.09
C GLY A 84 -7.42 -0.04 13.65
N GLY A 85 -8.22 -0.90 13.01
CA GLY A 85 -8.20 -2.34 13.27
C GLY A 85 -6.90 -2.98 12.79
N SER A 86 -6.71 -4.25 13.11
CA SER A 86 -5.60 -5.04 12.58
C SER A 86 -5.74 -5.27 11.07
N ILE A 87 -4.64 -5.63 10.40
CA ILE A 87 -4.68 -6.11 9.00
C ILE A 87 -5.66 -7.28 8.85
N ARG A 88 -5.79 -8.12 9.87
CA ARG A 88 -6.79 -9.18 9.88
C ARG A 88 -8.21 -8.63 9.84
N ASP A 89 -8.52 -7.59 10.61
CA ASP A 89 -9.85 -6.94 10.59
C ASP A 89 -10.11 -6.26 9.24
N LEU A 90 -9.06 -5.75 8.57
CA LEU A 90 -9.17 -5.25 7.22
C LEU A 90 -9.50 -6.36 6.20
N ILE A 91 -8.85 -7.52 6.31
CA ILE A 91 -9.01 -8.64 5.36
C ILE A 91 -10.30 -9.42 5.61
N LEU A 92 -10.63 -9.70 6.87
CA LEU A 92 -11.77 -10.54 7.27
C LEU A 92 -13.03 -9.73 7.56
N GLY A 93 -12.94 -8.40 7.52
CA GLY A 93 -13.96 -7.52 8.07
C GLY A 93 -13.84 -7.41 9.60
N SER A 94 -14.33 -6.29 10.14
CA SER A 94 -14.39 -6.11 11.59
C SER A 94 -15.31 -7.19 12.18
N ILE A 95 -14.87 -7.83 13.26
CA ILE A 95 -15.71 -8.75 14.04
C ILE A 95 -16.77 -7.89 14.74
N GLN A 96 -17.87 -7.59 14.04
CA GLN A 96 -19.02 -6.96 14.66
C GLN A 96 -19.72 -8.02 15.53
N PRO A 97 -19.89 -7.81 16.85
CA PRO A 97 -20.76 -8.67 17.63
C PRO A 97 -22.19 -8.58 17.06
N LYS A 98 -22.82 -9.74 16.87
CA LYS A 98 -24.19 -9.88 16.37
C LYS A 98 -25.22 -9.35 17.37
#